data_AF-A0A1F7WPV7-F1
#
_entry.id   AF-A0A1F7WPV7-F1
#
_cell.length_a   1.000
_cell.length_b   1.000
_cell.length_c   1.000
_cell.angle_alpha   90.00
_cell.angle_beta   90.00
_cell.angle_gamma   90.00
#
_symmetry.space_group_name_H-M   'P 1'
#
loop_
_entity.id
_entity.type
_entity.pdbx_description
1 polymer ?
#
loop_
_entity_poly.entity_id
_entity_poly.type
_entity_poly.pdbx_seq_one_letter_code
_entity_poly.pdbx_strand_id
1 'polypeptide(L)'
;MDSGSGFFRRIQIEDSLEIIKENPLFGVGSLMGVYEGLNLDRETVLASIPLAVHNWYLQICLENGIPALILFILIILFSLRLLINNIVKFSPRSFEAYAHTGFVGGILSLLVAGIFQPYIGDTFMFLSLGFINSGIIGREIFKNERNT
;
A
#
# COMPACT_ATOMS: atom_id res chain seq x y z
N MET A 1 21.08 -26.17 4.84
CA MET A 1 21.52 -24.82 5.24
C MET A 1 20.41 -24.24 6.10
N ASP A 2 20.69 -23.93 7.37
CA ASP A 2 19.72 -23.26 8.25
C ASP A 2 19.66 -21.76 7.90
N SER A 3 19.07 -21.46 6.75
CA SER A 3 18.73 -20.09 6.40
C SER A 3 17.41 -19.72 7.07
N GLY A 4 17.46 -18.88 8.10
CA GLY A 4 16.26 -18.34 8.76
C GLY A 4 15.41 -17.48 7.82
N SER A 5 14.17 -17.20 8.22
CA SER A 5 13.18 -16.46 7.41
C SER A 5 13.64 -15.08 6.93
N GLY A 6 14.53 -14.40 7.66
CA GLY A 6 15.10 -13.11 7.26
C GLY A 6 16.03 -13.18 6.05
N PHE A 7 16.78 -14.29 5.89
CA PHE A 7 17.67 -14.50 4.75
C PHE A 7 16.87 -14.61 3.45
N PHE A 8 15.79 -15.40 3.46
CA PHE A 8 14.90 -15.53 2.30
C PHE A 8 14.24 -14.21 1.91
N ARG A 9 13.80 -13.40 2.89
CA ARG A 9 13.24 -12.07 2.61
C ARG A 9 14.24 -11.15 1.92
N ARG A 10 15.51 -11.18 2.32
CA ARG A 10 16.55 -10.39 1.69
C ARG A 10 16.72 -10.77 0.21
N ILE A 11 16.81 -12.07 -0.08
CA ILE A 11 16.94 -12.54 -1.47
C ILE A 11 15.68 -12.18 -2.28
N GLN A 12 14.48 -12.35 -1.72
CA GLN A 12 13.24 -11.92 -2.37
C GLN A 12 13.28 -10.43 -2.76
N ILE A 13 13.79 -9.55 -1.88
CA ILE A 13 13.93 -8.12 -2.17
C ILE A 13 14.93 -7.90 -3.32
N GLU A 14 16.08 -8.57 -3.29
CA GLU A 14 17.12 -8.46 -4.33
C GLU A 14 16.57 -8.91 -5.69
N ASP A 15 15.95 -10.10 -5.76
CA ASP A 15 15.34 -10.64 -6.99
C ASP A 15 14.23 -9.72 -7.52
N SER A 16 13.38 -9.20 -6.64
CA SER A 16 12.28 -8.30 -7.03
C SER A 16 12.79 -7.01 -7.64
N LEU A 17 13.86 -6.43 -7.07
CA LEU A 17 14.47 -5.22 -7.59
C LEU A 17 15.08 -5.43 -8.97
N GLU A 18 15.61 -6.61 -9.26
CA GLU A 18 16.09 -6.95 -10.59
C GLU A 18 14.96 -7.02 -11.61
N ILE A 19 13.86 -7.70 -11.29
CA ILE A 19 12.69 -7.78 -12.18
C ILE A 19 12.06 -6.40 -12.41
N ILE A 20 11.97 -5.56 -11.36
CA ILE A 20 11.46 -4.19 -11.47
C ILE A 20 12.33 -3.34 -12.41
N LYS A 21 13.65 -3.56 -12.45
CA LYS A 21 14.53 -2.82 -13.37
C LYS A 21 14.27 -3.15 -14.83
N GLU A 22 13.88 -4.39 -15.14
CA GLU A 22 13.51 -4.81 -16.50
C GLU A 22 12.14 -4.26 -16.92
N ASN A 23 11.18 -4.22 -15.98
CA ASN A 23 9.79 -3.80 -16.26
C ASN A 23 9.30 -2.66 -15.35
N PRO A 24 9.94 -1.47 -15.35
CA PRO A 24 9.71 -0.45 -14.32
C PRO A 24 8.36 0.28 -14.43
N LEU A 25 7.78 0.36 -15.63
CA LEU A 25 6.58 1.18 -15.88
C LEU A 25 5.28 0.44 -15.62
N PHE A 26 5.20 -0.83 -16.00
CA PHE A 26 3.96 -1.60 -15.97
C PHE A 26 4.06 -2.86 -15.10
N GLY A 27 5.26 -3.18 -14.61
CA GLY A 27 5.51 -4.43 -13.91
C GLY A 27 5.32 -5.63 -14.83
N VAL A 28 5.25 -6.81 -14.21
CA VAL A 28 5.13 -8.09 -14.92
C VAL A 28 3.70 -8.64 -14.96
N GLY A 29 2.75 -7.93 -14.35
CA GLY A 29 1.38 -8.38 -14.15
C GLY A 29 1.16 -9.09 -12.81
N SER A 30 -0.08 -9.08 -12.35
CA SER A 30 -0.42 -9.64 -11.03
C SER A 30 -0.16 -11.15 -10.98
N LEU A 31 0.47 -11.60 -9.89
CA LEU A 31 0.87 -13.00 -9.68
C LEU A 31 1.89 -13.55 -10.69
N MET A 32 2.46 -12.72 -11.57
CA MET A 32 3.43 -13.16 -12.59
C MET A 32 4.89 -13.06 -12.15
N GLY A 33 5.18 -12.52 -10.96
CA GLY A 33 6.55 -12.38 -10.45
C GLY A 33 7.33 -13.70 -10.37
N VAL A 34 6.65 -14.80 -10.04
CA VAL A 34 7.25 -16.15 -10.02
C VAL A 34 7.61 -16.62 -11.42
N TYR A 35 6.70 -16.40 -12.38
CA TYR A 35 6.90 -16.83 -13.77
C TYR A 35 8.04 -16.05 -14.42
N GLU A 36 8.12 -14.74 -14.19
CA GLU A 36 9.23 -13.94 -14.68
C GLU A 36 10.56 -14.35 -14.04
N GLY A 37 10.56 -14.65 -12.73
CA GLY A 37 11.73 -15.17 -12.03
C GLY A 37 12.24 -16.51 -12.58
N LEU A 38 11.32 -17.37 -13.04
CA LEU A 38 11.65 -18.64 -13.72
C LEU A 38 12.20 -18.42 -15.14
N ASN A 39 11.64 -17.48 -15.90
CA ASN A 39 12.06 -17.19 -17.28
C ASN A 39 13.43 -16.54 -17.37
N LEU A 40 13.86 -15.83 -16.32
CA LEU A 40 15.19 -15.22 -16.26
C LEU A 40 16.32 -16.24 -16.09
N ASP A 41 16.03 -17.55 -16.05
CA ASP A 41 16.98 -18.67 -15.89
C ASP A 41 17.88 -18.51 -14.65
N ARG A 42 17.36 -17.77 -13.67
CA ARG A 42 18.02 -17.50 -12.40
C ARG A 42 17.46 -18.50 -11.39
N GLU A 43 18.33 -19.13 -10.63
CA GLU A 43 17.98 -19.86 -9.39
C GLU A 43 17.45 -18.88 -8.32
N THR A 44 16.43 -18.09 -8.67
CA THR A 44 15.81 -17.12 -7.76
C THR A 44 15.09 -17.87 -6.65
N VAL A 45 15.06 -17.27 -5.47
CA VAL A 45 14.26 -17.81 -4.37
C VAL A 45 12.77 -17.76 -4.72
N LEU A 46 12.36 -16.83 -5.59
CA LEU A 46 10.99 -16.73 -6.11
C LEU A 46 10.58 -17.96 -6.95
N ALA A 47 11.50 -18.54 -7.72
CA ALA A 47 11.30 -19.79 -8.45
C ALA A 47 11.23 -21.02 -7.54
N SER A 48 11.98 -21.01 -6.43
CA SER A 48 12.05 -22.12 -5.47
C SER A 48 10.95 -22.07 -4.40
N ILE A 49 10.44 -20.88 -4.10
CA ILE A 49 9.43 -20.59 -3.09
C ILE A 49 8.46 -19.58 -3.72
N PRO A 50 7.35 -20.04 -4.32
CA PRO A 50 6.39 -19.20 -5.04
C PRO A 50 5.52 -18.42 -4.05
N LEU A 51 6.15 -17.54 -3.29
CA LEU A 51 5.53 -16.64 -2.33
C LEU A 51 5.71 -15.22 -2.81
N ALA A 52 4.68 -14.41 -2.59
CA ALA A 52 4.78 -12.98 -2.84
C ALA A 52 5.85 -12.33 -1.97
N VAL A 53 6.33 -11.20 -2.48
CA VAL A 53 7.34 -10.39 -1.82
C VAL A 53 6.75 -9.85 -0.54
N HIS A 54 7.42 -10.10 0.58
CA HIS A 54 6.99 -9.64 1.91
C HIS A 54 7.26 -8.13 2.11
N ASN A 55 6.83 -7.32 1.15
CA ASN A 55 6.93 -5.87 1.12
C ASN A 55 5.92 -5.34 0.08
N TRP A 56 4.88 -4.64 0.51
CA TRP A 56 3.82 -4.13 -0.38
C TRP A 56 4.37 -3.24 -1.48
N TYR A 57 5.32 -2.38 -1.14
CA TYR A 57 5.82 -1.38 -2.08
C TYR A 57 6.57 -2.06 -3.23
N LEU A 58 7.39 -3.06 -2.91
CA LEU A 58 8.06 -3.87 -3.92
C LEU A 58 7.07 -4.74 -4.69
N GLN A 59 6.09 -5.35 -4.02
CA GLN A 59 5.06 -6.15 -4.70
C GLN A 59 4.25 -5.31 -5.70
N ILE A 60 3.82 -4.10 -5.31
CA ILE A 60 3.09 -3.17 -6.18
C ILE A 60 3.95 -2.80 -7.38
N CYS A 61 5.21 -2.42 -7.16
CA CYS A 61 6.14 -2.12 -8.25
C CYS A 61 6.39 -3.32 -9.17
N LEU A 62 6.58 -4.50 -8.60
CA LEU A 62 6.84 -5.73 -9.34
C LEU A 62 5.68 -6.06 -10.26
N GLU A 63 4.44 -6.03 -9.74
CA GLU A 63 3.26 -6.45 -10.49
C GLU A 63 2.69 -5.36 -11.41
N ASN A 64 2.73 -4.09 -10.96
CA ASN A 64 2.00 -2.98 -11.60
C ASN A 64 2.90 -1.80 -11.98
N GLY A 65 4.20 -1.85 -11.67
CA GLY A 65 5.16 -0.81 -11.99
C GLY A 65 5.22 0.35 -10.98
N ILE A 66 6.24 1.19 -11.15
CA ILE A 66 6.50 2.39 -10.36
C ILE A 66 5.34 3.40 -10.42
N PRO A 67 4.69 3.67 -11.57
CA PRO A 67 3.53 4.56 -11.63
C PRO A 67 2.39 4.14 -10.70
N ALA A 68 2.13 2.84 -10.57
CA ALA A 68 1.11 2.32 -9.67
C ALA A 68 1.48 2.56 -8.19
N LEU A 69 2.75 2.36 -7.82
CA LEU A 69 3.24 2.70 -6.48
C LEU A 69 3.09 4.21 -6.18
N ILE A 70 3.39 5.07 -7.14
CA ILE A 70 3.21 6.52 -6.97
C ILE A 70 1.74 6.85 -6.70
N LEU A 71 0.82 6.31 -7.49
CA LEU A 71 -0.63 6.52 -7.29
C LEU A 71 -1.10 6.00 -5.93
N PHE A 72 -0.62 4.84 -5.51
CA PHE A 72 -0.89 4.26 -4.20
C PHE A 72 -0.48 5.23 -3.07
N ILE A 73 0.75 5.74 -3.10
CA ILE A 73 1.25 6.69 -2.10
C ILE A 73 0.45 7.99 -2.15
N LEU A 74 0.12 8.51 -3.33
CA LEU A 74 -0.67 9.74 -3.48
C LEU A 74 -2.06 9.62 -2.85
N ILE A 75 -2.76 8.50 -3.04
CA ILE A 75 -4.07 8.26 -2.42
C ILE A 75 -3.95 8.29 -0.90
N ILE A 76 -2.94 7.62 -0.34
CA ILE A 76 -2.71 7.58 1.10
C ILE A 76 -2.40 8.97 1.65
N LEU A 77 -1.50 9.71 1.00
CA LEU A 77 -1.14 11.07 1.42
C LEU A 77 -2.34 12.03 1.35
N PHE A 78 -3.18 11.90 0.31
CA PHE A 78 -4.38 12.69 0.17
C PHE A 78 -5.38 12.39 1.30
N SER A 79 -5.63 11.11 1.59
CA SER A 79 -6.51 10.72 2.69
C SER A 79 -5.99 11.12 4.06
N LEU A 80 -4.68 10.96 4.32
CA LEU A 80 -4.06 11.43 5.56
C LEU A 80 -4.20 12.95 5.71
N ARG A 81 -3.95 13.71 4.64
CA ARG A 81 -4.14 15.16 4.65
C ARG A 81 -5.58 15.54 4.99
N LEU A 82 -6.58 14.87 4.40
CA LEU A 82 -7.99 15.12 4.71
C LEU A 82 -8.33 14.81 6.16
N LEU A 83 -7.86 13.67 6.68
CA LEU A 83 -8.08 13.28 8.07
C LEU A 83 -7.45 14.28 9.05
N ILE A 84 -6.19 14.64 8.85
CA ILE A 84 -5.45 15.58 9.70
C ILE A 84 -6.11 16.96 9.69
N ASN A 85 -6.49 17.45 8.51
CA ASN A 85 -7.20 18.72 8.37
C ASN A 85 -8.56 18.73 9.09
N ASN A 86 -9.20 17.57 9.25
CA ASN A 86 -10.45 17.48 9.99
C ASN A 86 -10.23 17.39 11.50
N ILE A 87 -9.15 16.73 11.97
CA ILE A 87 -8.78 16.71 13.39
C ILE A 87 -8.67 18.14 13.94
N VAL A 88 -8.01 19.04 13.21
CA VAL A 88 -7.82 20.44 13.63
C VAL A 88 -9.09 21.29 13.57
N LYS A 89 -10.13 20.84 12.83
CA LYS A 89 -11.43 21.54 12.73
C LYS A 89 -12.39 21.17 13.85
N PHE A 90 -12.23 20.00 14.45
CA PHE A 90 -13.10 19.53 15.53
C PHE A 90 -12.56 19.96 16.90
N SER A 91 -13.45 19.98 17.90
CA SER A 91 -13.04 20.21 19.28
C SER A 91 -12.10 19.08 19.73
N PRO A 92 -10.96 19.36 20.42
CA PRO A 92 -9.97 18.35 20.79
C PRO A 92 -10.49 17.18 21.63
N ARG A 93 -11.67 17.31 22.24
CA ARG A 93 -12.31 16.27 23.06
C ARG A 93 -13.59 15.70 22.42
N SER A 94 -13.84 15.98 21.15
CA SER A 94 -15.01 15.43 20.45
C SER A 94 -14.75 13.99 19.97
N PHE A 95 -15.83 13.22 19.84
CA PHE A 95 -15.74 11.86 19.30
C PHE A 95 -15.15 11.84 17.89
N GLU A 96 -15.47 12.83 17.05
CA GLU A 96 -14.96 12.96 15.70
C GLU A 96 -13.44 13.17 15.68
N ALA A 97 -12.90 14.03 16.56
CA ALA A 97 -11.47 14.25 16.67
C ALA A 97 -10.73 12.96 17.05
N TYR A 98 -11.27 12.18 18.00
CA TYR A 98 -10.71 10.88 18.36
C TYR A 98 -10.82 9.85 17.23
N ALA A 99 -11.96 9.78 16.55
CA ALA A 99 -12.17 8.86 15.43
C ALA A 99 -11.18 9.13 14.30
N HIS A 100 -11.04 10.39 13.87
CA HIS A 100 -10.07 10.77 12.85
C HIS A 100 -8.62 10.50 13.27
N THR A 101 -8.27 10.76 14.53
CA THR A 101 -6.93 10.44 15.06
C THR A 101 -6.68 8.92 15.04
N GLY A 102 -7.68 8.13 15.41
CA GLY A 102 -7.62 6.66 15.34
C GLY A 102 -7.41 6.16 13.91
N PHE A 103 -8.11 6.73 12.93
CA PHE A 103 -7.91 6.38 11.51
C PHE A 103 -6.50 6.73 11.02
N VAL A 104 -5.96 7.89 11.38
CA VAL A 104 -4.58 8.25 11.04
C VAL A 104 -3.60 7.25 11.65
N GLY A 105 -3.75 6.92 12.94
CA GLY A 105 -2.91 5.92 13.61
C GLY A 105 -3.00 4.54 12.96
N GLY A 106 -4.21 4.12 12.55
CA GLY A 106 -4.45 2.86 11.86
C GLY A 106 -3.77 2.79 10.50
N ILE A 107 -3.92 3.83 9.67
CA ILE A 107 -3.25 3.91 8.35
C ILE A 107 -1.73 3.87 8.53
N LEU A 108 -1.17 4.67 9.45
CA LEU A 108 0.28 4.67 9.70
C LEU A 108 0.79 3.31 10.16
N SER A 109 0.03 2.62 11.02
CA SER A 109 0.37 1.27 11.48
C SER A 109 0.37 0.27 10.33
N LEU A 110 -0.61 0.35 9.43
CA LEU A 110 -0.68 -0.49 8.23
C LEU A 110 0.49 -0.23 7.27
N LEU A 111 0.89 1.03 7.07
CA LEU A 111 2.05 1.37 6.23
C LEU A 111 3.35 0.75 6.75
N VAL A 112 3.54 0.76 8.09
CA VAL A 112 4.70 0.11 8.72
C VAL A 112 4.59 -1.41 8.59
N ALA A 113 3.41 -1.99 8.80
CA ALA A 113 3.19 -3.42 8.62
C ALA A 113 3.45 -3.87 7.17
N GLY A 114 3.09 -3.05 6.19
CA GLY A 114 3.30 -3.30 4.77
C GLY A 114 4.77 -3.40 4.34
N ILE A 115 5.72 -2.95 5.17
CA ILE A 115 7.17 -3.18 4.94
C ILE A 115 7.52 -4.67 5.06
N PHE A 116 6.78 -5.42 5.86
CA PHE A 116 7.11 -6.79 6.27
C PHE A 116 6.12 -7.86 5.80
N GLN A 117 5.01 -7.45 5.18
CA GLN A 117 3.90 -8.32 4.80
C GLN A 117 3.66 -8.28 3.29
N PRO A 118 3.20 -9.38 2.67
CA PRO A 118 2.92 -9.42 1.24
C PRO A 118 1.51 -8.90 0.89
N TYR A 119 0.47 -9.20 1.70
CA TYR A 119 -0.94 -8.89 1.33
C TYR A 119 -1.91 -8.64 2.51
N ILE A 120 -1.46 -8.23 3.69
CA ILE A 120 -2.40 -8.07 4.81
C ILE A 120 -3.19 -6.75 4.72
N GLY A 121 -4.37 -6.79 4.11
CA GLY A 121 -5.39 -5.76 4.31
C GLY A 121 -5.29 -4.58 3.35
N ASP A 122 -4.70 -4.76 2.16
CA ASP A 122 -4.78 -3.81 1.06
C ASP A 122 -6.24 -3.48 0.70
N THR A 123 -7.09 -4.49 0.56
CA THR A 123 -8.53 -4.38 0.26
C THR A 123 -9.26 -3.66 1.40
N PHE A 124 -8.97 -4.02 2.67
CA PHE A 124 -9.54 -3.34 3.83
C PHE A 124 -9.07 -1.89 3.95
N MET A 125 -7.82 -1.61 3.58
CA MET A 125 -7.26 -0.26 3.56
C MET A 125 -7.96 0.58 2.47
N PHE A 126 -8.08 0.09 1.23
CA PHE A 126 -8.77 0.81 0.18
C PHE A 126 -10.26 1.03 0.50
N LEU A 127 -10.92 0.04 1.09
CA LEU A 127 -12.32 0.16 1.53
C LEU A 127 -12.47 1.25 2.60
N SER A 128 -11.62 1.24 3.62
CA SER A 128 -11.63 2.24 4.69
C SER A 128 -11.30 3.64 4.17
N LEU A 129 -10.31 3.79 3.29
CA LEU A 129 -10.01 5.05 2.61
C LEU A 129 -11.19 5.52 1.75
N GLY A 130 -11.87 4.61 1.04
CA GLY A 130 -13.06 4.90 0.25
C GLY A 130 -14.22 5.46 1.09
N PHE A 131 -14.52 4.85 2.23
CA PHE A 131 -15.54 5.36 3.16
C PHE A 131 -15.18 6.72 3.77
N ILE A 132 -13.91 6.92 4.13
CA ILE A 132 -13.43 8.19 4.68
C ILE A 132 -13.55 9.29 3.63
N ASN A 133 -13.06 9.04 2.42
CA ASN A 133 -13.07 10.02 1.34
C ASN A 133 -14.51 10.35 0.90
N SER A 134 -15.39 9.36 0.78
CA SER A 134 -16.80 9.59 0.39
C SER A 134 -17.58 10.37 1.45
N GLY A 135 -17.38 10.06 2.73
CA GLY A 135 -18.03 10.79 3.83
C GLY A 135 -17.59 12.25 3.92
N ILE A 136 -16.32 12.54 3.63
CA ILE A 136 -15.77 13.90 3.65
C ILE A 136 -16.24 14.70 2.41
N ILE A 137 -16.13 14.12 1.21
CA ILE A 137 -16.54 14.77 -0.04
C ILE A 137 -18.04 15.04 -0.04
N GLY A 138 -18.85 14.07 0.40
CA GLY A 138 -20.30 14.24 0.50
C GLY A 138 -20.68 15.43 1.39
N ARG A 139 -20.01 15.59 2.55
CA ARG A 139 -20.28 16.75 3.44
C ARG A 139 -19.99 18.10 2.78
N GLU A 140 -18.92 18.21 1.99
CA GLU A 140 -18.59 19.46 1.30
C GLU A 140 -19.60 19.80 0.20
N ILE A 141 -20.04 18.80 -0.58
CA ILE A 141 -21.08 18.97 -1.61
C ILE A 141 -22.40 19.47 -0.99
N PHE A 142 -22.91 18.78 0.04
CA PHE A 142 -24.17 19.16 0.70
C PHE A 142 -24.10 20.46 1.52
N LYS A 143 -22.89 20.94 1.83
CA LYS A 143 -22.71 22.25 2.47
C LYS A 143 -22.79 23.37 1.43
N ASN A 144 -22.33 23.12 0.20
CA ASN A 144 -22.39 24.08 -0.89
C ASN A 144 -23.82 24.29 -1.39
N GLU A 145 -24.61 23.21 -1.53
CA GLU A 145 -26.02 23.28 -1.97
C GLU A 145 -26.95 24.02 -0.98
N ARG A 146 -26.59 24.09 0.31
CA ARG A 146 -27.38 24.83 1.32
C ARG A 146 -27.10 26.32 1.36
N ASN A 147 -26.06 26.78 0.66
CA ASN A 147 -25.65 28.19 0.62
C ASN A 147 -25.97 28.86 -0.74
N THR A 148 -26.62 28.15 -1.65
CA THR A 148 -27.16 28.62 -2.94
C THR A 148 -28.67 28.66 -2.89
#